data_AF-A0A2E2DDC4-F1
#
_entry.id   AF-A0A2E2DDC4-F1
#
_cell.length_a   1.000
_cell.length_b   1.000
_cell.length_c   1.000
_cell.angle_alpha   90.00
_cell.angle_beta   90.00
_cell.angle_gamma   90.00
#
_symmetry.space_group_name_H-M   'P 1'
#
loop_
_entity.id
_entity.type
_entity.pdbx_description
1 polymer ?
#
loop_
_entity_poly.entity_id
_entity_poly.type
_entity_poly.pdbx_seq_one_letter_code
_entity_poly.pdbx_strand_id
1 'polypeptide(L)'
;MRIHLTSPQRILKMSLLMLFTLLLMSCDDTNAPSPQTPKQHQLTELSHKNINPYTNEMVSNYIKIQDQLIQHYQQAKQNKNTFEFIQYRNHTWTPEYISLKNKYSRDFKHNEPFLNGQPSAPLFTIYENLIYIGLDLKNGLLEDDEARQQSALEAAKKDRELALSIQQQLK
;
A
#
# COMPACT_ATOMS: atom_id res chain seq x y z
N MET A 1 11.19 66.50 -24.39
CA MET A 1 10.87 65.49 -23.35
C MET A 1 9.59 64.75 -23.77
N ARG A 2 9.72 63.57 -24.37
CA ARG A 2 8.59 62.69 -24.71
C ARG A 2 8.84 61.35 -24.05
N ILE A 3 8.07 61.06 -23.00
CA ILE A 3 8.03 59.74 -22.37
C ILE A 3 6.88 59.00 -23.04
N HIS A 4 7.19 58.00 -23.86
CA HIS A 4 6.18 57.13 -24.46
C HIS A 4 5.68 56.16 -23.37
N LEU A 5 4.44 56.36 -22.93
CA LEU A 5 3.72 55.41 -22.09
C LEU A 5 3.56 54.09 -22.87
N THR A 6 4.30 53.07 -22.48
CA THR A 6 4.07 51.69 -22.92
C THR A 6 2.81 51.19 -22.21
N SER A 7 1.79 50.84 -23.00
CA SER A 7 0.51 50.29 -22.52
C SER A 7 0.76 49.11 -21.55
N PRO A 8 0.16 49.13 -20.34
CA PRO A 8 0.36 48.06 -19.34
C PRO A 8 -0.08 46.68 -19.86
N GLN A 9 -1.00 46.64 -20.83
CA GLN A 9 -1.42 45.41 -21.50
C GLN A 9 -0.33 44.83 -22.41
N ARG A 10 0.53 45.66 -23.00
CA ARG A 10 1.68 45.19 -23.80
C ARG A 10 2.77 44.62 -22.91
N ILE A 11 3.03 45.25 -21.76
CA ILE A 11 4.00 44.74 -20.78
C ILE A 11 3.53 43.40 -20.22
N LEU A 12 2.25 43.30 -19.83
CA LEU A 12 1.68 42.05 -19.32
C LEU A 12 1.74 40.91 -20.35
N LYS A 13 1.41 41.19 -21.63
CA LYS A 13 1.50 40.19 -22.70
C LYS A 13 2.94 39.75 -22.98
N MET A 14 3.90 40.67 -22.93
CA MET A 14 5.32 40.34 -23.08
C MET A 14 5.85 39.51 -21.90
N SER A 15 5.47 39.85 -20.66
CA SER A 15 5.84 39.07 -19.48
C SER A 15 5.24 37.65 -19.51
N LEU A 16 3.99 37.52 -19.97
CA LEU A 16 3.32 36.23 -20.08
C LEU A 16 3.95 35.34 -21.16
N LEU A 17 4.36 35.92 -22.30
CA LEU A 17 5.10 35.19 -23.33
C LEU A 17 6.47 34.71 -22.85
N MET A 18 7.18 35.56 -22.08
CA MET A 18 8.50 35.24 -21.54
C MET A 18 8.43 34.10 -20.49
N LEU A 19 7.40 34.12 -19.63
CA LEU A 19 7.11 33.02 -18.69
C LEU A 19 6.76 31.72 -19.41
N PHE A 20 6.05 31.79 -20.54
CA PHE A 20 5.71 30.61 -21.33
C PHE A 20 6.94 29.98 -22.01
N THR A 21 7.92 30.80 -22.46
CA THR A 21 9.17 30.28 -23.03
C THR A 21 10.09 29.63 -22.00
N LEU A 22 10.01 30.02 -20.71
CA LEU A 22 10.78 29.40 -19.63
C LEU A 22 10.24 28.00 -19.25
N LEU A 23 8.96 27.73 -19.48
CA LEU A 23 8.34 26.41 -19.24
C LEU A 23 8.67 25.38 -20.34
N LEU A 24 9.14 25.81 -21.50
CA LEU A 24 9.46 24.93 -22.64
C LEU A 24 10.94 24.47 -22.66
N MET A 25 11.79 24.97 -21.76
CA MET A 25 13.20 24.57 -21.66
C MET A 25 13.48 23.44 -20.65
N SER A 26 12.44 22.73 -20.18
CA SER A 26 12.60 21.52 -19.36
C SER A 26 12.08 20.31 -20.13
N CYS A 27 12.83 19.91 -21.16
CA CYS A 27 12.66 18.65 -21.88
C CYS A 27 14.00 18.31 -22.55
N ASP A 28 15.01 17.97 -21.75
CA ASP A 28 16.08 17.11 -22.22
C ASP A 28 16.51 16.17 -21.10
N ASP A 29 15.63 15.21 -20.80
CA ASP A 29 15.96 14.03 -19.98
C ASP A 29 16.48 12.90 -20.87
N THR A 30 17.39 13.21 -21.81
CA THR A 30 18.13 12.16 -22.54
C THR A 30 19.11 11.39 -21.65
N ASN A 31 19.24 11.76 -20.37
CA ASN A 31 20.08 11.10 -19.37
C ASN A 31 19.32 10.62 -18.12
N ALA A 32 17.98 10.57 -18.13
CA ALA A 32 17.27 9.88 -17.06
C ALA A 32 17.73 8.41 -17.04
N PRO A 33 18.30 7.91 -15.92
CA PRO A 33 18.63 6.50 -15.83
C PRO A 33 17.35 5.71 -16.13
N SER A 34 17.42 4.80 -17.09
CA SER A 34 16.33 3.86 -17.37
C SER A 34 15.77 3.38 -16.03
N PRO A 35 14.45 3.47 -15.79
CA PRO A 35 13.87 2.95 -14.56
C PRO A 35 14.36 1.52 -14.45
N GLN A 36 15.17 1.24 -13.43
CA GLN A 36 15.76 -0.06 -13.23
C GLN A 36 14.60 -1.04 -13.22
N THR A 37 14.53 -1.92 -14.21
CA THR A 37 13.54 -2.99 -14.26
C THR A 37 13.59 -3.64 -12.89
N PRO A 38 12.49 -3.60 -12.10
CA PRO A 38 12.54 -4.08 -10.73
C PRO A 38 13.13 -5.47 -10.75
N LYS A 39 14.20 -5.72 -9.98
CA LYS A 39 14.85 -7.04 -9.90
C LYS A 39 13.73 -8.07 -9.82
N GLN A 40 13.59 -8.86 -10.89
CA GLN A 40 12.49 -9.78 -11.02
C GLN A 40 12.65 -10.79 -9.88
N HIS A 41 11.88 -10.62 -8.80
CA HIS A 41 11.90 -11.53 -7.67
C HIS A 41 11.63 -12.92 -8.24
N GLN A 42 12.56 -13.85 -8.02
CA GLN A 42 12.39 -15.24 -8.44
C GLN A 42 11.07 -15.76 -7.86
N LEU A 43 10.25 -16.38 -8.71
CA LEU A 43 9.01 -17.01 -8.28
C LEU A 43 9.33 -18.19 -7.38
N THR A 44 8.58 -18.34 -6.28
CA THR A 44 8.72 -19.49 -5.41
C THR A 44 7.94 -20.67 -5.99
N GLU A 45 8.60 -21.78 -6.29
CA GLU A 45 7.92 -23.04 -6.66
C GLU A 45 7.48 -23.77 -5.38
N LEU A 46 6.19 -23.98 -5.20
CA LEU A 46 5.62 -24.63 -4.02
C LEU A 46 5.44 -26.14 -4.24
N SER A 47 5.70 -26.89 -3.19
CA SER A 47 5.61 -28.34 -3.16
C SER A 47 5.34 -28.82 -1.73
N HIS A 48 5.04 -30.11 -1.57
CA HIS A 48 4.90 -30.71 -0.24
C HIS A 48 6.15 -30.55 0.65
N LYS A 49 7.34 -30.31 0.07
CA LYS A 49 8.58 -30.14 0.83
C LYS A 49 8.72 -28.76 1.47
N ASN A 50 8.11 -27.72 0.90
CA ASN A 50 8.32 -26.33 1.32
C ASN A 50 7.03 -25.56 1.65
N ILE A 51 5.85 -26.14 1.44
CA ILE A 51 4.59 -25.45 1.70
C ILE A 51 4.41 -25.06 3.18
N ASN A 52 4.86 -25.90 4.11
CA ASN A 52 4.79 -25.60 5.55
C ASN A 52 5.66 -24.41 5.95
N PRO A 53 6.99 -24.38 5.68
CA PRO A 53 7.80 -23.22 6.00
C PRO A 53 7.36 -21.96 5.24
N TYR A 54 6.90 -22.08 3.98
CA TYR A 54 6.36 -20.95 3.23
C TYR A 54 5.10 -20.37 3.88
N THR A 55 4.19 -21.23 4.31
CA THR A 55 2.96 -20.82 5.01
C THR A 55 3.29 -20.14 6.34
N ASN A 56 4.27 -20.66 7.10
CA ASN A 56 4.72 -20.04 8.34
C ASN A 56 5.27 -18.62 8.11
N GLU A 57 6.06 -18.42 7.05
CA GLU A 57 6.56 -17.10 6.67
C GLU A 57 5.40 -16.15 6.34
N MET A 58 4.44 -16.62 5.52
CA MET A 58 3.27 -15.83 5.11
C MET A 58 2.41 -15.42 6.30
N VAL A 59 2.12 -16.33 7.24
CA VAL A 59 1.37 -16.02 8.46
C VAL A 59 2.12 -15.03 9.35
N SER A 60 3.43 -15.22 9.54
CA SER A 60 4.26 -14.31 10.33
C SER A 60 4.27 -12.89 9.75
N ASN A 61 4.46 -12.78 8.44
CA ASN A 61 4.44 -11.50 7.75
C ASN A 61 3.06 -10.83 7.84
N TYR A 62 1.96 -11.59 7.73
CA TYR A 62 0.60 -11.08 7.87
C TYR A 62 0.37 -10.50 9.26
N ILE A 63 0.69 -11.28 10.29
CA ILE A 63 0.51 -10.88 11.69
C ILE A 63 1.30 -9.60 11.96
N LYS A 64 2.58 -9.55 11.53
CA LYS A 64 3.43 -8.38 11.72
C LYS A 64 2.81 -7.13 11.10
N ILE A 65 2.40 -7.20 9.82
CA ILE A 65 1.90 -6.02 9.13
C ILE A 65 0.50 -5.59 9.61
N GLN A 66 -0.32 -6.54 10.05
CA GLN A 66 -1.58 -6.26 10.71
C GLN A 66 -1.36 -5.58 12.07
N ASP A 67 -0.43 -6.10 12.90
CA ASP A 67 -0.12 -5.53 14.21
C ASP A 67 0.36 -4.08 14.09
N GLN A 68 1.25 -3.82 13.14
CA GLN A 68 1.71 -2.47 12.81
C GLN A 68 0.53 -1.53 12.46
N LEU A 69 -0.40 -1.97 11.61
CA LEU A 69 -1.60 -1.18 11.27
C LEU A 69 -2.45 -0.85 12.50
N ILE A 70 -2.79 -1.87 13.28
CA ILE A 70 -3.69 -1.76 14.43
C ILE A 70 -3.06 -0.91 15.53
N GLN A 71 -1.77 -1.08 15.80
CA GLN A 71 -1.05 -0.29 16.81
C GLN A 71 -1.06 1.20 16.47
N HIS A 72 -0.73 1.57 15.24
CA HIS A 72 -0.75 2.98 14.82
C HIS A 72 -2.17 3.57 14.79
N TYR A 73 -3.17 2.77 14.41
CA TYR A 73 -4.58 3.17 14.54
C TYR A 73 -4.96 3.46 16.00
N GLN A 74 -4.62 2.55 16.92
CA GLN A 74 -4.94 2.70 18.35
C GLN A 74 -4.26 3.93 18.95
N GLN A 75 -2.99 4.16 18.63
CA GLN A 75 -2.24 5.34 19.06
C GLN A 75 -2.88 6.64 18.56
N ALA A 76 -3.22 6.70 17.27
CA ALA A 76 -3.88 7.86 16.69
C ALA A 76 -5.26 8.12 17.30
N LYS A 77 -6.04 7.06 17.56
CA LYS A 77 -7.33 7.17 18.25
C LYS A 77 -7.18 7.73 19.67
N GLN A 78 -6.25 7.18 20.45
CA GLN A 78 -5.96 7.64 21.82
C GLN A 78 -5.50 9.09 21.86
N ASN A 79 -4.65 9.50 20.91
CA ASN A 79 -4.10 10.84 20.82
C ASN A 79 -5.02 11.83 20.09
N LYS A 80 -6.19 11.37 19.59
CA LYS A 80 -7.10 12.15 18.72
C LYS A 80 -6.38 12.75 17.50
N ASN A 81 -5.42 12.01 16.95
CA ASN A 81 -4.55 12.43 15.85
C ASN A 81 -4.81 11.60 14.58
N THR A 82 -5.99 11.77 13.99
CA THR A 82 -6.39 11.07 12.75
C THR A 82 -5.39 11.30 11.61
N PHE A 83 -4.81 12.49 11.51
CA PHE A 83 -3.84 12.82 10.47
C PHE A 83 -2.59 11.94 10.52
N GLU A 84 -2.07 11.67 11.72
CA GLU A 84 -0.91 10.81 11.92
C GLU A 84 -1.15 9.38 11.40
N PHE A 85 -2.32 8.80 11.70
CA PHE A 85 -2.67 7.49 11.15
C PHE A 85 -2.76 7.50 9.63
N ILE A 86 -3.35 8.54 9.03
CA ILE A 86 -3.47 8.66 7.57
C ILE A 86 -2.08 8.70 6.92
N GLN A 87 -1.18 9.53 7.46
CA GLN A 87 0.19 9.65 6.95
C GLN A 87 0.92 8.32 7.04
N TYR A 88 0.90 7.69 8.22
CA TYR A 88 1.49 6.38 8.42
C TYR A 88 0.92 5.32 7.46
N ARG A 89 -0.41 5.21 7.39
CA ARG A 89 -1.11 4.22 6.57
C ARG A 89 -0.76 4.38 5.10
N ASN A 90 -0.72 5.60 4.58
CA ASN A 90 -0.50 5.87 3.16
C ASN A 90 0.98 5.77 2.75
N HIS A 91 1.88 6.30 3.57
CA HIS A 91 3.28 6.49 3.17
C HIS A 91 4.25 5.44 3.74
N THR A 92 3.89 4.80 4.85
CA THR A 92 4.73 3.77 5.48
C THR A 92 4.13 2.38 5.27
N TRP A 93 2.88 2.21 5.71
CA TRP A 93 2.25 0.89 5.76
C TRP A 93 1.84 0.38 4.37
N THR A 94 1.20 1.22 3.54
CA THR A 94 0.71 0.78 2.22
C THR A 94 1.83 0.27 1.30
N PRO A 95 3.01 0.93 1.20
CA PRO A 95 4.12 0.39 0.40
C PRO A 95 4.62 -0.98 0.90
N GLU A 96 4.79 -1.17 2.20
CA GLU A 96 5.20 -2.47 2.79
C GLU A 96 4.16 -3.56 2.49
N TYR A 97 2.87 -3.22 2.68
CA TYR A 97 1.75 -4.10 2.38
C TYR A 97 1.70 -4.51 0.91
N ILE A 98 1.79 -3.54 -0.01
CA ILE A 98 1.74 -3.81 -1.44
C ILE A 98 2.92 -4.67 -1.88
N SER A 99 4.10 -4.49 -1.29
CA SER A 99 5.27 -5.34 -1.56
C SER A 99 4.99 -6.80 -1.20
N LEU A 100 4.49 -7.06 0.02
CA LEU A 100 4.15 -8.40 0.49
C LEU A 100 2.99 -9.00 -0.32
N LYS A 101 1.91 -8.25 -0.53
CA LYS A 101 0.76 -8.65 -1.34
C LYS A 101 1.21 -9.06 -2.74
N ASN A 102 1.99 -8.23 -3.41
CA ASN A 102 2.49 -8.53 -4.75
C ASN A 102 3.40 -9.76 -4.78
N LYS A 103 4.24 -9.99 -3.75
CA LYS A 103 5.01 -11.23 -3.62
C LYS A 103 4.08 -12.44 -3.57
N TYR A 104 3.16 -12.46 -2.62
CA TYR A 104 2.28 -13.62 -2.39
C TYR A 104 1.28 -13.84 -3.51
N SER A 105 0.69 -12.79 -4.10
CA SER A 105 -0.25 -12.95 -5.22
C SER A 105 0.45 -13.48 -6.48
N ARG A 106 1.72 -13.13 -6.71
CA ARG A 106 2.52 -13.72 -7.80
C ARG A 106 2.78 -15.20 -7.57
N ASP A 107 3.26 -15.55 -6.37
CA ASP A 107 3.52 -16.93 -6.01
C ASP A 107 2.23 -17.76 -6.03
N PHE A 108 1.09 -17.22 -5.57
CA PHE A 108 -0.22 -17.88 -5.67
C PHE A 108 -0.56 -18.24 -7.10
N LYS A 109 -0.52 -17.25 -8.00
CA LYS A 109 -0.88 -17.43 -9.40
C LYS A 109 0.02 -18.45 -10.08
N HIS A 110 1.31 -18.45 -9.75
CA HIS A 110 2.27 -19.42 -10.27
C HIS A 110 1.96 -20.85 -9.79
N ASN A 111 1.50 -21.00 -8.55
CA ASN A 111 1.29 -22.30 -7.89
C ASN A 111 -0.18 -22.70 -7.76
N GLU A 112 -1.10 -22.06 -8.47
CA GLU A 112 -2.55 -22.29 -8.36
C GLU A 112 -2.92 -23.78 -8.47
N PRO A 113 -2.36 -24.58 -9.41
CA PRO A 113 -2.66 -26.01 -9.48
C PRO A 113 -2.26 -26.80 -8.23
N PHE A 114 -1.13 -26.45 -7.61
CA PHE A 114 -0.65 -27.10 -6.39
C PHE A 114 -1.46 -26.67 -5.15
N LEU A 115 -1.85 -25.40 -5.09
CA LEU A 115 -2.55 -24.79 -3.96
C LEU A 115 -4.05 -25.11 -3.93
N ASN A 116 -4.62 -25.55 -5.05
CA ASN A 116 -6.03 -25.93 -5.10
C ASN A 116 -6.32 -27.08 -4.10
N GLY A 117 -7.21 -26.83 -3.14
CA GLY A 117 -7.52 -27.76 -2.06
C GLY A 117 -6.50 -27.82 -0.90
N GLN A 118 -5.43 -27.01 -0.93
CA GLN A 118 -4.50 -26.92 0.19
C GLN A 118 -5.08 -26.06 1.33
N PRO A 119 -4.83 -26.43 2.60
CA PRO A 119 -5.23 -25.60 3.76
C PRO A 119 -4.66 -24.17 3.72
N SER A 120 -3.57 -23.92 2.99
CA SER A 120 -2.92 -22.61 2.87
C SER A 120 -3.61 -21.66 1.88
N ALA A 121 -4.48 -22.14 0.99
CA ALA A 121 -5.12 -21.31 -0.05
C ALA A 121 -5.91 -20.09 0.49
N PRO A 122 -6.61 -20.15 1.65
CA PRO A 122 -7.30 -18.97 2.18
C PRO A 122 -6.38 -17.81 2.58
N LEU A 123 -5.09 -18.05 2.86
CA LEU A 123 -4.15 -16.99 3.29
C LEU A 123 -4.01 -15.87 2.24
N PHE A 124 -4.16 -16.19 0.95
CA PHE A 124 -4.07 -15.19 -0.10
C PHE A 124 -5.26 -14.22 -0.07
N THR A 125 -6.46 -14.72 0.23
CA THR A 125 -7.65 -13.88 0.42
C THR A 125 -7.51 -13.01 1.66
N ILE A 126 -6.98 -13.57 2.76
CA ILE A 126 -6.70 -12.83 4.00
C ILE A 126 -5.75 -11.64 3.74
N TYR A 127 -4.74 -11.82 2.89
CA TYR A 127 -3.84 -10.73 2.48
C TYR A 127 -4.55 -9.66 1.64
N GLU A 128 -5.39 -10.04 0.69
CA GLU A 128 -6.16 -9.09 -0.13
C GLU A 128 -7.15 -8.29 0.74
N ASN A 129 -7.72 -8.89 1.80
CA ASN A 129 -8.66 -8.22 2.70
C ASN A 129 -8.03 -7.10 3.54
N LEU A 130 -6.73 -7.20 3.84
CA LEU A 130 -6.06 -6.31 4.78
C LEU A 130 -6.07 -4.83 4.35
N ILE A 131 -6.08 -4.55 3.04
CA ILE A 131 -6.19 -3.16 2.56
C ILE A 131 -7.51 -2.51 2.96
N TYR A 132 -8.60 -3.29 2.97
CA TYR A 132 -9.94 -2.81 3.28
C TYR A 132 -10.10 -2.54 4.77
N ILE A 133 -9.54 -3.40 5.62
CA ILE A 133 -9.42 -3.14 7.07
C ILE A 133 -8.74 -1.79 7.30
N GLY A 134 -7.58 -1.55 6.66
CA GLY A 134 -6.87 -0.27 6.79
C GLY A 134 -7.63 0.93 6.21
N LEU A 135 -8.50 0.73 5.22
CA LEU A 135 -9.38 1.79 4.69
C LEU A 135 -10.52 2.11 5.65
N ASP A 136 -11.15 1.09 6.25
CA ASP A 136 -12.27 1.27 7.16
C ASP A 136 -11.83 1.88 8.49
N LEU A 137 -10.66 1.50 9.02
CA LEU A 137 -10.08 2.20 10.17
C LEU A 137 -9.81 3.67 9.85
N LYS A 138 -9.29 3.98 8.66
CA LYS A 138 -8.97 5.34 8.24
C LYS A 138 -10.23 6.20 8.13
N ASN A 139 -11.22 5.69 7.40
CA ASN A 139 -12.46 6.43 7.17
C ASN A 139 -13.27 6.51 8.46
N GLY A 140 -13.28 5.46 9.28
CA GLY A 140 -13.91 5.48 10.60
C GLY A 140 -13.34 6.56 11.52
N LEU A 141 -12.02 6.77 11.53
CA LEU A 141 -11.40 7.89 12.26
C LEU A 141 -11.69 9.27 11.66
N LEU A 142 -11.88 9.37 10.34
CA LEU A 142 -12.20 10.63 9.66
C LEU A 142 -13.65 11.06 9.89
N GLU A 143 -14.54 10.07 9.94
CA GLU A 143 -16.00 10.25 9.98
C GLU A 143 -16.55 10.15 11.42
N ASP A 144 -15.69 9.90 12.41
CA ASP A 144 -16.06 9.58 13.80
C ASP A 144 -17.06 8.39 13.89
N ASP A 145 -16.92 7.44 12.97
CA ASP A 145 -17.78 6.27 12.85
C ASP A 145 -17.20 5.10 13.65
N GLU A 146 -17.61 5.02 14.91
CA GLU A 146 -17.21 3.94 15.84
C GLU A 146 -17.68 2.55 15.38
N ALA A 147 -18.82 2.44 14.70
CA ALA A 147 -19.33 1.15 14.24
C ALA A 147 -18.47 0.58 13.11
N ARG A 148 -18.04 1.44 12.17
CA ARG A 148 -17.08 1.10 11.11
C ARG A 148 -15.72 0.70 11.68
N GLN A 149 -15.22 1.46 12.66
CA GLN A 149 -13.98 1.14 13.36
C GLN A 149 -14.05 -0.24 14.02
N GLN A 150 -15.12 -0.53 14.77
CA GLN A 150 -15.29 -1.83 15.44
C GLN A 150 -15.40 -2.97 14.43
N SER A 151 -16.16 -2.78 13.35
CA SER A 151 -16.33 -3.79 12.30
C SER A 151 -14.99 -4.15 11.64
N ALA A 152 -14.14 -3.15 11.40
CA ALA A 152 -12.80 -3.37 10.86
C ALA A 152 -11.88 -4.14 11.82
N LEU A 153 -11.97 -3.87 13.13
CA LEU A 153 -11.20 -4.60 14.15
C LEU A 153 -11.67 -6.05 14.30
N GLU A 154 -12.97 -6.32 14.23
CA GLU A 154 -13.50 -7.70 14.24
C GLU A 154 -13.10 -8.47 12.98
N ALA A 155 -13.13 -7.82 11.81
CA ALA A 155 -12.62 -8.42 10.57
C ALA A 155 -11.13 -8.76 10.69
N ALA A 156 -10.32 -7.85 11.22
CA ALA A 156 -8.90 -8.10 11.47
C ALA A 156 -8.68 -9.28 12.43
N LYS A 157 -9.43 -9.34 13.53
CA LYS A 157 -9.34 -10.44 14.50
C LYS A 157 -9.68 -11.79 13.85
N LYS A 158 -10.79 -11.85 13.11
CA LYS A 158 -11.22 -13.06 12.40
C LYS A 158 -10.17 -13.55 11.41
N ASP A 159 -9.62 -12.63 10.61
CA ASP A 159 -8.59 -12.98 9.63
C ASP A 159 -7.30 -13.46 10.31
N ARG A 160 -6.92 -12.86 11.46
CA ARG A 160 -5.79 -13.31 12.28
C ARG A 160 -6.00 -14.72 12.82
N GLU A 161 -7.18 -14.99 13.37
CA GLU A 161 -7.54 -16.31 13.91
C GLU A 161 -7.51 -17.37 12.80
N LEU A 162 -8.03 -17.04 11.61
CA LEU A 162 -7.96 -17.93 10.45
C LEU A 162 -6.51 -18.19 10.04
N ALA A 163 -5.66 -17.16 9.94
CA ALA A 163 -4.25 -17.32 9.58
C ALA A 163 -3.49 -18.22 10.58
N LEU A 164 -3.74 -18.05 11.88
CA LEU A 164 -3.16 -18.88 12.93
C LEU A 164 -3.68 -20.33 12.88
N SER A 165 -4.97 -20.53 12.58
CA SER A 165 -5.55 -21.87 12.45
C SER A 165 -4.94 -22.64 11.27
N ILE A 166 -4.72 -21.98 10.14
CA ILE A 166 -4.06 -22.55 8.97
C ILE A 166 -2.62 -22.95 9.32
N GLN A 167 -1.92 -22.09 10.06
CA GLN A 167 -0.57 -22.39 10.54
C GLN A 167 -0.54 -23.66 11.41
N GLN A 168 -1.54 -23.86 12.27
CA GLN A 168 -1.64 -25.03 13.14
C GLN A 168 -1.98 -26.31 12.38
N GLN A 169 -2.82 -26.23 11.34
CA GLN A 169 -3.19 -27.39 10.52
C GLN A 169 -2.03 -27.95 9.68
N LEU A 170 -0.99 -27.15 9.45
CA LEU A 170 0.19 -27.53 8.66
C LEU A 170 1.39 -27.93 9.53
N LYS A 171 1.22 -28.03 10.85
CA LYS A 171 2.21 -28.62 11.78
C LYS A 171 1.98 -30.11 11.92
#